data_AF-S4RQ81-F1
#
_entry.id   AF-S4RQ81-F1
#
_cell.length_a   1.000
_cell.length_b   1.000
_cell.length_c   1.000
_cell.angle_alpha   90.00
_cell.angle_beta   90.00
_cell.angle_gamma   90.00
#
_symmetry.space_group_name_H-M   'P 1'
#
loop_
_entity.id
_entity.type
_entity.pdbx_description
1 polymer ?
#
loop_
_entity_poly.entity_id
_entity_poly.type
_entity_poly.pdbx_seq_one_letter_code
_entity_poly.pdbx_strand_id
1 'polypeptide(L)'
;CSQFSRGVFAIFGFYDKKSVNTLTSFCGALHVSFITPSFPAEGNTSFILQLRPSITIALLDLIAHYKWRQFVYLYDTDRGLGVLAKVIQEASQRRWQMTARCVENMNDEEYRALLEDLDSRKQHNIVLDCEPERLDAIMSQAVSVGKHVRGFHYILAHLGFTDIDLEKFQYGGANVSGFQIVDYEDAAVSRFMKQWNQQDEREYPGSESRPFPQFTSALTYDSILVISEAFKNLRKDRFELFRKDNAGDCLANPPVPWPQGYDIQQALKNV
;
A
#
# COMPACT_ATOMS: atom_id res chain seq x y z
N CYS A 1 -18.23 14.22 -7.30
CA CYS A 1 -19.34 14.98 -7.90
C CYS A 1 -19.61 14.60 -9.35
N SER A 2 -18.72 14.88 -10.31
CA SER A 2 -18.92 14.51 -11.72
C SER A 2 -19.35 13.05 -11.93
N GLN A 3 -18.62 12.08 -11.35
CA GLN A 3 -18.97 10.66 -11.44
C GLN A 3 -20.30 10.32 -10.77
N PHE A 4 -20.63 11.00 -9.66
CA PHE A 4 -21.89 10.79 -8.96
C PHE A 4 -23.07 11.22 -9.82
N SER A 5 -23.01 12.41 -10.42
CA SER A 5 -24.05 12.95 -11.30
C SER A 5 -24.25 12.10 -12.56
N ARG A 6 -23.20 11.46 -13.07
CA ARG A 6 -23.26 10.48 -14.17
C ARG A 6 -23.92 9.15 -13.77
N GLY A 7 -24.22 8.92 -12.50
CA GLY A 7 -24.91 7.72 -12.05
C GLY A 7 -24.04 6.46 -11.97
N VAL A 8 -22.74 6.57 -11.69
CA VAL A 8 -21.84 5.39 -11.63
C VAL A 8 -22.17 4.46 -10.46
N PHE A 9 -22.16 3.14 -10.68
CA PHE A 9 -22.48 2.12 -9.67
C PHE A 9 -21.36 1.87 -8.65
N ALA A 10 -20.11 1.97 -9.08
CA ALA A 10 -18.94 1.84 -8.21
C ALA A 10 -17.82 2.73 -8.75
N ILE A 11 -16.91 3.13 -7.87
CA ILE A 11 -15.75 3.93 -8.24
C ILE A 11 -14.50 3.15 -7.85
N PHE A 12 -13.61 2.94 -8.80
CA PHE A 12 -12.26 2.45 -8.53
C PHE A 12 -11.29 3.63 -8.58
N GLY A 13 -10.35 3.69 -7.63
CA GLY A 13 -9.31 4.71 -7.68
C GLY A 13 -8.32 4.65 -6.53
N PHE A 14 -7.41 5.61 -6.54
CA PHE A 14 -6.40 5.81 -5.51
C PHE A 14 -6.76 7.05 -4.68
N TYR A 15 -6.30 7.05 -3.44
CA TYR A 15 -6.28 8.24 -2.60
C TYR A 15 -4.92 8.42 -1.94
N ASP A 16 -4.69 9.64 -1.48
CA ASP A 16 -3.56 10.06 -0.66
C ASP A 16 -4.03 10.41 0.78
N LYS A 17 -3.08 10.73 1.66
CA LYS A 17 -3.35 11.15 3.04
C LYS A 17 -4.26 12.37 3.15
N LYS A 18 -4.30 13.24 2.13
CA LYS A 18 -5.05 14.50 2.13
C LYS A 18 -6.50 14.30 1.67
N SER A 19 -6.73 13.35 0.76
CA SER A 19 -8.02 13.10 0.12
C SER A 19 -8.80 11.96 0.76
N VAL A 20 -8.15 11.08 1.54
CA VAL A 20 -8.80 9.91 2.17
C VAL A 20 -10.01 10.32 3.01
N ASN A 21 -9.91 11.36 3.84
CA ASN A 21 -11.01 11.83 4.68
C ASN A 21 -12.19 12.40 3.88
N THR A 22 -11.89 13.04 2.75
CA THR A 22 -12.93 13.55 1.84
C THR A 22 -13.66 12.37 1.20
N LEU A 23 -12.93 11.38 0.70
CA LEU A 23 -13.52 10.20 0.06
C LEU A 23 -14.33 9.35 1.04
N THR A 24 -13.82 9.09 2.24
CA THR A 24 -14.56 8.35 3.28
C THR A 24 -15.86 9.04 3.64
N SER A 25 -15.84 10.36 3.80
CA SER A 25 -17.02 11.17 4.11
C SER A 25 -18.05 11.11 2.98
N PHE A 26 -17.66 11.36 1.73
CA PHE A 26 -18.59 11.34 0.59
C PHE A 26 -19.13 9.94 0.28
N CYS A 27 -18.30 8.90 0.33
CA CYS A 27 -18.75 7.53 0.08
C CYS A 27 -19.72 7.06 1.17
N GLY A 28 -19.46 7.45 2.43
CA GLY A 28 -20.36 7.23 3.56
C GLY A 28 -21.70 7.96 3.42
N ALA A 29 -21.70 9.22 2.98
CA ALA A 29 -22.92 10.02 2.86
C ALA A 29 -23.78 9.63 1.64
N LEU A 30 -23.16 9.30 0.51
CA LEU A 30 -23.85 9.04 -0.76
C LEU A 30 -24.10 7.55 -1.03
N HIS A 31 -23.61 6.66 -0.16
CA HIS A 31 -23.64 5.20 -0.34
C HIS A 31 -23.04 4.75 -1.67
N VAL A 32 -21.89 5.32 -2.04
CA VAL A 32 -21.17 4.95 -3.28
C VAL A 32 -19.98 4.07 -2.91
N SER A 33 -19.95 2.85 -3.43
CA SER A 33 -18.85 1.90 -3.18
C SER A 33 -17.56 2.38 -3.86
N PHE A 34 -16.50 2.55 -3.08
CA PHE A 34 -15.18 2.94 -3.54
C PHE A 34 -14.17 1.80 -3.33
N ILE A 35 -13.52 1.35 -4.40
CA ILE A 35 -12.55 0.25 -4.39
C ILE A 35 -11.15 0.84 -4.60
N THR A 36 -10.19 0.43 -3.77
CA THR A 36 -8.85 1.01 -3.81
C THR A 36 -7.72 0.06 -3.39
N PRO A 37 -6.56 0.14 -4.07
CA PRO A 37 -5.33 -0.52 -3.66
C PRO A 37 -4.42 0.41 -2.81
N SER A 38 -4.88 1.61 -2.44
CA SER A 38 -4.16 2.55 -1.56
C SER A 38 -3.98 2.01 -0.14
N PHE A 39 -3.19 2.72 0.68
CA PHE A 39 -2.96 2.37 2.08
C PHE A 39 -4.28 2.25 2.88
N PRO A 40 -4.37 1.33 3.86
CA PRO A 40 -5.57 1.19 4.69
C PRO A 40 -5.88 2.49 5.44
N ALA A 41 -7.08 3.02 5.24
CA ALA A 41 -7.59 4.17 5.98
C ALA A 41 -7.76 3.84 7.47
N GLU A 42 -7.57 4.85 8.32
CA GLU A 42 -7.73 4.71 9.76
C GLU A 42 -9.21 4.75 10.16
N GLY A 43 -9.59 3.87 11.10
CA GLY A 43 -10.95 3.80 11.64
C GLY A 43 -11.92 2.96 10.81
N ASN A 44 -13.21 3.04 11.15
CA ASN A 44 -14.25 2.29 10.46
C ASN A 44 -14.69 3.03 9.21
N THR A 45 -14.35 2.50 8.03
CA THR A 45 -14.75 3.09 6.75
C THR A 45 -15.98 2.39 6.20
N SER A 46 -17.01 3.16 5.89
CA SER A 46 -18.22 2.67 5.23
C SER A 46 -18.10 2.91 3.73
N PHE A 47 -18.61 1.96 2.93
CA PHE A 47 -18.60 2.02 1.47
C PHE A 47 -17.20 2.10 0.82
N ILE A 48 -16.16 1.63 1.52
CA ILE A 48 -14.81 1.50 0.96
C ILE A 48 -14.38 0.04 1.02
N LEU A 49 -13.87 -0.48 -0.09
CA LEU A 49 -13.19 -1.76 -0.19
C LEU A 49 -11.69 -1.52 -0.42
N GLN A 50 -10.88 -1.87 0.57
CA GLN A 50 -9.43 -1.76 0.51
C GLN A 50 -8.84 -3.13 0.18
N LEU A 51 -8.07 -3.20 -0.90
CA LEU A 51 -7.40 -4.46 -1.29
C LEU A 51 -6.01 -4.60 -0.67
N ARG A 52 -5.38 -3.50 -0.25
CA ARG A 52 -4.06 -3.55 0.36
C ARG A 52 -4.16 -4.10 1.79
N PRO A 53 -3.55 -5.27 2.11
CA PRO A 53 -3.56 -5.78 3.46
C PRO A 53 -2.69 -4.93 4.39
N SER A 54 -2.98 -4.99 5.70
CA SER A 54 -2.14 -4.34 6.71
C SER A 54 -0.85 -5.12 6.92
N ILE A 55 0.30 -4.46 6.76
CA ILE A 55 1.63 -5.02 7.00
C ILE A 55 2.00 -5.12 8.49
N THR A 56 1.23 -4.47 9.37
CA THR A 56 1.63 -4.24 10.77
C THR A 56 1.93 -5.53 11.53
N ILE A 57 1.05 -6.54 11.44
CA ILE A 57 1.21 -7.80 12.19
C ILE A 57 2.44 -8.54 11.69
N ALA A 58 2.57 -8.69 10.36
CA ALA A 58 3.72 -9.35 9.74
C ALA A 58 5.05 -8.66 10.10
N LEU A 59 5.06 -7.32 10.17
CA LEU A 59 6.23 -6.55 10.58
C LEU A 59 6.63 -6.82 12.03
N LEU A 60 5.66 -6.81 12.95
CA LEU A 60 5.91 -7.08 14.37
C LEU A 60 6.39 -8.50 14.61
N ASP A 61 5.82 -9.47 13.90
CA ASP A 61 6.22 -10.87 13.96
C ASP A 61 7.63 -11.07 13.42
N LEU A 62 8.00 -10.37 12.34
CA LEU A 62 9.36 -10.41 11.79
C LEU A 62 10.39 -9.82 12.77
N ILE A 63 10.09 -8.66 13.38
CA ILE A 63 10.94 -8.05 14.42
C ILE A 63 11.11 -9.01 15.61
N ALA A 64 10.04 -9.67 16.02
CA ALA A 64 10.07 -10.65 17.10
C ALA A 64 10.85 -11.91 16.73
N HIS A 65 10.72 -12.41 15.49
CA HIS A 65 11.46 -13.55 14.96
C HIS A 65 12.98 -13.32 15.04
N TYR A 66 13.44 -12.14 14.65
CA TYR A 66 14.85 -11.75 14.77
C TYR A 66 15.28 -11.39 16.20
N LYS A 67 14.36 -11.40 17.17
CA LYS A 67 14.61 -11.08 18.58
C LYS A 67 15.21 -9.68 18.77
N TRP A 68 14.84 -8.73 17.93
CA TRP A 68 15.30 -7.35 18.04
C TRP A 68 14.75 -6.72 19.31
N ARG A 69 15.64 -6.15 20.14
CA ARG A 69 15.28 -5.38 21.34
C ARG A 69 15.50 -3.89 21.18
N GLN A 70 16.36 -3.50 20.24
CA GLN A 70 16.67 -2.11 19.92
C GLN A 70 16.75 -1.98 18.40
N PHE A 71 16.01 -1.01 17.86
CA PHE A 71 15.97 -0.75 16.42
C PHE A 71 15.52 0.69 16.14
N VAL A 72 15.82 1.15 14.93
CA VAL A 72 15.43 2.46 14.41
C VAL A 72 14.30 2.27 13.43
N TYR A 73 13.28 3.13 13.48
CA TYR A 73 12.13 3.11 12.59
C TYR A 73 12.13 4.40 11.77
N LEU A 74 12.51 4.31 10.50
CA LEU A 74 12.47 5.42 9.56
C LEU A 74 11.12 5.39 8.84
N TYR A 75 10.38 6.50 8.88
CA TYR A 75 9.03 6.56 8.33
C TYR A 75 8.77 7.83 7.52
N ASP A 76 7.83 7.73 6.58
CA ASP A 76 7.21 8.87 5.94
C ASP A 76 5.78 9.09 6.44
N THR A 77 5.23 10.28 6.18
CA THR A 77 3.83 10.58 6.53
C THR A 77 2.87 10.32 5.37
N ASP A 78 3.39 9.98 4.18
CA ASP A 78 2.62 9.83 2.93
C ASP A 78 1.65 8.65 2.99
N ARG A 79 2.03 7.57 3.68
CA ARG A 79 1.20 6.35 3.84
C ARG A 79 0.32 6.36 5.10
N GLY A 80 0.31 7.46 5.85
CA GLY A 80 -0.36 7.58 7.14
C GLY A 80 0.48 7.04 8.30
N LEU A 81 0.06 7.34 9.54
CA LEU A 81 0.81 7.00 10.75
C LEU A 81 0.25 5.78 11.49
N GLY A 82 -0.83 5.16 11.00
CA GLY A 82 -1.48 4.03 11.64
C GLY A 82 -0.57 2.81 11.87
N VAL A 83 0.37 2.53 10.96
CA VAL A 83 1.35 1.45 11.15
C VAL A 83 2.32 1.82 12.27
N LEU A 84 2.93 3.01 12.21
CA LEU A 84 3.83 3.52 13.24
C LEU A 84 3.19 3.53 14.63
N ALA A 85 1.95 4.02 14.76
CA ALA A 85 1.24 4.09 16.03
C ALA A 85 1.09 2.71 16.69
N LYS A 86 0.72 1.69 15.89
CA LYS A 86 0.62 0.30 16.37
C LYS A 86 1.99 -0.27 16.75
N VAL A 87 3.04 0.02 15.97
CA VAL A 87 4.40 -0.42 16.29
C VAL A 87 4.92 0.23 17.58
N ILE A 88 4.65 1.51 17.82
CA ILE A 88 4.97 2.20 19.09
C ILE A 88 4.26 1.52 20.26
N GLN A 89 2.97 1.24 20.12
CA GLN A 89 2.17 0.60 21.17
C GLN A 89 2.73 -0.78 21.54
N GLU A 90 3.03 -1.61 20.54
CA GLU A 90 3.60 -2.95 20.74
C GLU A 90 5.04 -2.90 21.27
N ALA A 91 5.85 -1.96 20.79
CA ALA A 91 7.20 -1.74 21.31
C ALA A 91 7.17 -1.39 22.81
N SER A 92 6.22 -0.56 23.25
CA SER A 92 6.02 -0.23 24.66
C SER A 92 5.64 -1.46 25.49
N GLN A 93 4.67 -2.25 25.02
CA GLN A 93 4.22 -3.47 25.71
C GLN A 93 5.35 -4.51 25.84
N ARG A 94 6.14 -4.68 24.77
CA ARG A 94 7.26 -5.65 24.71
C ARG A 94 8.58 -5.10 25.26
N ARG A 95 8.60 -3.85 25.74
CA ARG A 95 9.78 -3.11 26.25
C ARG A 95 10.93 -3.05 25.24
N TRP A 96 10.61 -2.85 23.96
CA TRP A 96 11.61 -2.60 22.91
C TRP A 96 12.07 -1.14 22.93
N GLN A 97 13.37 -0.93 22.73
CA GLN A 97 13.98 0.38 22.57
C GLN A 97 13.90 0.81 21.09
N MET A 98 12.77 1.41 20.73
CA MET A 98 12.55 1.93 19.38
C MET A 98 12.89 3.42 19.29
N THR A 99 13.64 3.83 18.25
CA THR A 99 13.83 5.24 17.89
C THR A 99 13.13 5.53 16.56
N ALA A 100 12.06 6.32 16.58
CA ALA A 100 11.36 6.72 15.36
C ALA A 100 11.95 8.02 14.79
N ARG A 101 12.18 8.07 13.47
CA ARG A 101 12.65 9.27 12.75
C ARG A 101 11.86 9.47 11.47
N CYS A 102 11.33 10.68 11.30
CA CYS A 102 10.70 11.08 10.05
C CYS A 102 11.78 11.39 9.01
N VAL A 103 11.61 10.85 7.80
CA VAL A 103 12.51 11.07 6.66
C VAL A 103 11.83 11.82 5.52
N GLU A 104 10.70 12.47 5.80
CA GLU A 104 9.98 13.28 4.82
C GLU A 104 10.80 14.52 4.42
N ASN A 105 10.88 14.79 3.11
CA ASN A 105 11.60 15.92 2.52
C ASN A 105 13.10 15.98 2.82
N MET A 106 13.73 14.87 3.20
CA MET A 106 15.18 14.83 3.39
C MET A 106 15.92 14.86 2.06
N ASN A 107 17.02 15.62 2.02
CA ASN A 107 17.96 15.60 0.90
C ASN A 107 19.05 14.52 1.09
N ASP A 108 19.86 14.32 0.06
CA ASP A 108 20.95 13.34 0.07
C ASP A 108 21.96 13.55 1.21
N GLU A 109 22.29 14.80 1.56
CA GLU A 109 23.23 15.10 2.65
C GLU A 109 22.65 14.75 4.02
N GLU A 110 21.37 15.04 4.22
CA GLU A 110 20.62 14.71 5.44
C GLU A 110 20.48 13.19 5.60
N TYR A 111 20.26 12.44 4.52
CA TYR A 111 20.28 10.98 4.57
C TYR A 111 21.64 10.43 5.00
N ARG A 112 22.73 10.98 4.48
CA ARG A 112 24.10 10.57 4.87
C ARG A 112 24.35 10.88 6.34
N ALA A 113 24.03 12.09 6.79
CA ALA A 113 24.19 12.50 8.17
C ALA A 113 23.35 11.64 9.13
N LEU A 114 22.12 11.28 8.75
CA LEU A 114 21.28 10.35 9.51
C LEU A 114 21.95 8.98 9.64
N LEU A 115 22.41 8.40 8.53
CA LEU A 115 23.05 7.08 8.53
C LEU A 115 24.36 7.06 9.33
N GLU A 116 25.12 8.16 9.35
CA GLU A 116 26.31 8.32 10.18
C GLU A 116 25.96 8.46 11.67
N ASP A 117 24.92 9.21 12.04
CA ASP A 117 24.43 9.31 13.42
C ASP A 117 24.00 7.93 13.95
N LEU A 118 23.30 7.13 13.14
CA LEU A 118 22.89 5.79 13.52
C LEU A 118 24.09 4.86 13.77
N ASP A 119 25.11 4.92 12.92
CA ASP A 119 26.34 4.16 13.07
C ASP A 119 27.13 4.57 14.33
N SER A 120 27.20 5.87 14.62
CA SER A 120 27.86 6.39 15.83
C SER A 120 27.21 5.86 17.12
N ARG A 121 25.89 5.62 17.08
CA ARG A 121 25.09 5.05 18.18
C ARG A 121 25.07 3.52 18.18
N LYS A 122 25.78 2.87 17.25
CA LYS A 122 25.77 1.42 17.02
C LYS A 122 24.37 0.85 16.78
N GLN A 123 23.51 1.63 16.13
CA GLN A 123 22.14 1.24 15.79
C GLN A 123 22.10 0.64 14.38
N HIS A 124 22.38 -0.66 14.29
CA HIS A 124 22.49 -1.33 12.99
C HIS A 124 21.20 -2.03 12.51
N ASN A 125 20.17 -2.06 13.36
CA ASN A 125 18.87 -2.64 13.05
C ASN A 125 17.91 -1.51 12.62
N ILE A 126 17.54 -1.49 11.35
CA ILE A 126 16.80 -0.37 10.75
C ILE A 126 15.55 -0.91 10.04
N VAL A 127 14.39 -0.37 10.41
CA VAL A 127 13.11 -0.59 9.71
C VAL A 127 12.85 0.62 8.83
N LEU A 128 12.60 0.37 7.54
CA LEU A 128 12.29 1.39 6.54
C LEU A 128 10.82 1.29 6.14
N ASP A 129 10.03 2.28 6.54
CA ASP A 129 8.59 2.39 6.27
C ASP A 129 8.34 3.61 5.36
N CYS A 130 8.71 3.49 4.08
CA CYS A 130 8.60 4.57 3.10
C CYS A 130 7.99 4.11 1.77
N GLU A 131 7.52 5.07 0.95
CA GLU A 131 7.22 4.87 -0.48
C GLU A 131 8.49 4.44 -1.27
N PRO A 132 8.34 3.70 -2.39
CA PRO A 132 9.45 3.04 -3.06
C PRO A 132 10.51 4.02 -3.56
N GLU A 133 10.11 5.18 -4.08
CA GLU A 133 11.03 6.23 -4.56
C GLU A 133 11.99 6.70 -3.45
N ARG A 134 11.45 6.87 -2.24
CA ARG A 134 12.21 7.29 -1.05
C ARG A 134 13.05 6.16 -0.51
N LEU A 135 12.55 4.93 -0.57
CA LEU A 135 13.29 3.74 -0.20
C LEU A 135 14.53 3.57 -1.08
N ASP A 136 14.38 3.69 -2.40
CA ASP A 136 15.48 3.61 -3.36
C ASP A 136 16.53 4.70 -3.10
N ALA A 137 16.10 5.92 -2.74
CA ALA A 137 16.99 7.01 -2.37
C ALA A 137 17.79 6.68 -1.09
N ILE A 138 17.13 6.27 -0.01
CA ILE A 138 17.79 5.89 1.26
C ILE A 138 18.77 4.74 1.05
N MET A 139 18.34 3.72 0.32
CA MET A 139 19.15 2.53 0.04
C MET A 139 20.37 2.90 -0.82
N SER A 140 20.20 3.75 -1.83
CA SER A 140 21.31 4.26 -2.64
C SER A 140 22.32 5.03 -1.79
N GLN A 141 21.87 5.91 -0.89
CA GLN A 141 22.78 6.63 0.02
C GLN A 141 23.48 5.69 1.00
N ALA A 142 22.78 4.68 1.53
CA ALA A 142 23.38 3.67 2.40
C ALA A 142 24.49 2.88 1.70
N VAL A 143 24.37 2.64 0.39
CA VAL A 143 25.47 2.09 -0.40
C VAL A 143 26.63 3.08 -0.49
N SER A 144 26.36 4.34 -0.84
CA SER A 144 27.38 5.39 -0.98
C SER A 144 28.20 5.64 0.28
N VAL A 145 27.58 5.61 1.48
CA VAL A 145 28.28 5.78 2.77
C VAL A 145 28.76 4.47 3.40
N GLY A 146 28.66 3.35 2.68
CA GLY A 146 29.18 2.06 3.13
C GLY A 146 28.40 1.43 4.30
N LYS A 147 27.12 1.76 4.48
CA LYS A 147 26.24 1.16 5.52
C LYS A 147 25.51 -0.10 5.04
N HIS A 148 25.86 -0.60 3.87
CA HIS A 148 25.39 -1.89 3.32
C HIS A 148 26.31 -3.06 3.68
N VAL A 149 27.27 -2.86 4.60
CA VAL A 149 28.26 -3.87 5.01
C VAL A 149 27.75 -4.81 6.11
N ARG A 150 28.50 -5.90 6.35
CA ARG A 150 28.22 -6.85 7.43
C ARG A 150 28.08 -6.14 8.78
N GLY A 151 26.98 -6.43 9.46
CA GLY A 151 26.63 -5.84 10.76
C GLY A 151 25.34 -5.04 10.71
N PHE A 152 24.98 -4.51 9.53
CA PHE A 152 23.69 -3.87 9.28
C PHE A 152 22.61 -4.88 8.92
N HIS A 153 21.39 -4.62 9.40
CA HIS A 153 20.21 -5.38 9.07
C HIS A 153 19.03 -4.44 8.83
N TYR A 154 18.53 -4.45 7.60
CA TYR A 154 17.41 -3.66 7.12
C TYR A 154 16.14 -4.51 7.01
N ILE A 155 15.02 -3.98 7.48
CA ILE A 155 13.68 -4.51 7.20
C ILE A 155 12.92 -3.48 6.38
N LEU A 156 12.52 -3.84 5.17
CA LEU A 156 11.71 -3.00 4.27
C LEU A 156 10.24 -3.27 4.56
N ALA A 157 9.55 -2.32 5.18
CA ALA A 157 8.11 -2.35 5.44
C ALA A 157 7.33 -1.92 4.17
N HIS A 158 7.47 -2.73 3.13
CA HIS A 158 6.86 -2.59 1.82
C HIS A 158 6.33 -3.96 1.36
N LEU A 159 5.21 -3.98 0.62
CA LEU A 159 4.56 -5.23 0.16
C LEU A 159 5.09 -5.77 -1.16
N GLY A 160 5.87 -4.98 -1.90
CA GLY A 160 6.60 -5.40 -3.09
C GLY A 160 8.09 -5.34 -2.80
N PHE A 161 8.66 -6.38 -2.19
CA PHE A 161 10.09 -6.48 -1.94
C PHE A 161 10.89 -6.53 -3.24
N THR A 162 10.35 -7.22 -4.25
CA THR A 162 10.97 -7.34 -5.59
C THR A 162 10.86 -6.07 -6.43
N ASP A 163 10.07 -5.09 -6.00
CA ASP A 163 9.88 -3.82 -6.73
C ASP A 163 11.09 -2.88 -6.56
N ILE A 164 11.97 -3.19 -5.61
CA ILE A 164 13.07 -2.38 -5.13
C ILE A 164 14.38 -2.95 -5.69
N ASP A 165 15.23 -2.10 -6.26
CA ASP A 165 16.54 -2.53 -6.75
C ASP A 165 17.52 -2.76 -5.59
N LEU A 166 17.75 -4.05 -5.29
CA LEU A 166 18.66 -4.49 -4.25
C LEU A 166 19.98 -5.07 -4.79
N GLU A 167 20.26 -4.96 -6.10
CA GLU A 167 21.49 -5.52 -6.69
C GLU A 167 22.75 -5.00 -6.00
N LYS A 168 22.75 -3.71 -5.64
CA LYS A 168 23.86 -3.06 -4.94
C LYS A 168 24.07 -3.57 -3.51
N PHE A 169 23.05 -4.17 -2.89
CA PHE A 169 23.14 -4.75 -1.55
C PHE A 169 23.61 -6.20 -1.55
N GLN A 170 23.46 -6.92 -2.67
CA GLN A 170 23.80 -8.36 -2.76
C GLN A 170 25.27 -8.64 -2.41
N TYR A 171 26.17 -7.69 -2.69
CA TYR A 171 27.61 -7.85 -2.46
C TYR A 171 28.12 -7.17 -1.18
N GLY A 172 27.26 -6.45 -0.44
CA GLY A 172 27.66 -5.68 0.74
C GLY A 172 27.83 -6.53 2.01
N GLY A 173 26.97 -7.53 2.20
CA GLY A 173 26.96 -8.39 3.40
C GLY A 173 26.05 -7.91 4.53
N ALA A 174 25.33 -6.80 4.36
CA ALA A 174 24.19 -6.47 5.20
C ALA A 174 23.02 -7.43 4.94
N ASN A 175 22.25 -7.74 5.98
CA ASN A 175 21.01 -8.49 5.82
C ASN A 175 19.90 -7.53 5.40
N VAL A 176 19.13 -7.90 4.37
CA VAL A 176 17.94 -7.15 3.94
C VAL A 176 16.77 -8.12 3.94
N SER A 177 15.71 -7.74 4.64
CA SER A 177 14.46 -8.51 4.73
C SER A 177 13.29 -7.63 4.31
N GLY A 178 12.20 -8.21 3.84
CA GLY A 178 10.99 -7.46 3.49
C GLY A 178 9.81 -8.38 3.24
N PHE A 179 8.76 -7.85 2.63
CA PHE A 179 7.51 -8.56 2.42
C PHE A 179 7.13 -8.56 0.95
N GLN A 180 6.63 -9.69 0.48
CA GLN A 180 6.17 -9.87 -0.89
C GLN A 180 4.74 -10.37 -0.85
N ILE A 181 3.81 -9.59 -1.40
CA ILE A 181 2.40 -9.99 -1.54
C ILE A 181 2.15 -10.82 -2.79
N VAL A 182 2.91 -10.56 -3.87
CA VAL A 182 2.78 -11.28 -5.14
C VAL A 182 3.74 -12.45 -5.14
N ASP A 183 3.21 -13.67 -5.07
CA ASP A 183 3.98 -14.89 -5.24
C ASP A 183 4.16 -15.23 -6.72
N TYR A 184 5.38 -15.09 -7.24
CA TYR A 184 5.70 -15.39 -8.64
C TYR A 184 5.89 -16.88 -8.93
N GLU A 185 5.95 -17.73 -7.90
CA GLU A 185 5.97 -19.20 -8.06
C GLU A 185 4.57 -19.76 -8.30
N ASP A 186 3.52 -19.00 -7.97
CA ASP A 186 2.14 -19.40 -8.21
C ASP A 186 1.83 -19.55 -9.71
N ALA A 187 1.12 -20.63 -10.06
CA ALA A 187 0.84 -20.98 -11.45
C ALA A 187 -0.13 -19.99 -12.15
N ALA A 188 -1.02 -19.32 -11.42
CA ALA A 188 -1.85 -18.26 -11.97
C ALA A 188 -1.02 -17.01 -12.25
N VAL A 189 -0.16 -16.60 -11.31
CA VAL A 189 0.74 -15.44 -11.47
C VAL A 189 1.74 -15.69 -12.61
N SER A 190 2.35 -16.87 -12.67
CA SER A 190 3.27 -17.22 -13.76
C SER A 190 2.62 -17.15 -15.15
N ARG A 191 1.34 -17.56 -15.26
CA ARG A 191 0.57 -17.43 -16.52
C ARG A 191 0.29 -15.97 -16.86
N PHE A 192 -0.08 -15.17 -15.87
CA PHE A 192 -0.27 -13.73 -16.05
C PHE A 192 1.02 -13.06 -16.52
N MET A 193 2.16 -13.36 -15.90
CA MET A 193 3.46 -12.81 -16.28
C MET A 193 3.87 -13.14 -17.72
N LYS A 194 3.58 -14.35 -18.20
CA LYS A 194 3.81 -14.71 -19.61
C LYS A 194 3.01 -13.83 -20.56
N GLN A 195 1.78 -13.47 -20.21
CA GLN A 195 0.94 -12.58 -21.02
C GLN A 195 1.39 -11.12 -20.90
N TRP A 196 1.74 -10.69 -19.69
CA TRP A 196 2.23 -9.34 -19.40
C TRP A 196 3.50 -9.02 -20.19
N ASN A 197 4.47 -9.94 -20.20
CA ASN A 197 5.75 -9.76 -20.89
C ASN A 197 5.64 -9.79 -22.43
N GLN A 198 4.47 -10.06 -22.98
CA GLN A 198 4.19 -10.04 -24.42
C GLN A 198 3.43 -8.79 -24.86
N GLN A 199 3.08 -7.90 -23.93
CA GLN A 199 2.34 -6.67 -24.23
C GLN A 199 3.25 -5.62 -24.87
N ASP A 200 2.73 -4.93 -25.90
CA ASP A 200 3.42 -3.81 -26.55
C ASP A 200 3.49 -2.59 -25.62
N GLU A 201 4.70 -2.09 -25.37
CA GLU A 201 4.94 -0.91 -24.52
C GLU A 201 4.20 0.35 -25.02
N ARG A 202 3.93 0.44 -26.34
CA ARG A 202 3.18 1.56 -26.92
C ARG A 202 1.72 1.59 -26.47
N GLU A 203 1.14 0.42 -26.25
CA GLU A 203 -0.24 0.27 -25.78
C GLU A 203 -0.30 0.23 -24.25
N TYR A 204 0.69 -0.41 -23.61
CA TYR A 204 0.81 -0.57 -22.17
C TYR A 204 2.17 -0.05 -21.66
N PRO A 205 2.31 1.27 -21.43
CA PRO A 205 3.56 1.86 -20.96
C PRO A 205 4.07 1.21 -19.67
N GLY A 206 5.34 0.82 -19.66
CA GLY A 206 5.97 0.16 -18.51
C GLY A 206 5.81 -1.37 -18.47
N SER A 207 5.24 -2.00 -19.51
CA SER A 207 5.20 -3.47 -19.65
C SER A 207 6.58 -4.09 -19.87
N GLU A 208 7.49 -3.42 -20.58
CA GLU A 208 8.85 -3.90 -20.88
C GLU A 208 9.91 -3.45 -19.85
N SER A 209 9.72 -2.29 -19.21
CA SER A 209 10.76 -1.64 -18.40
C SER A 209 10.99 -2.28 -17.03
N ARG A 210 10.08 -3.15 -16.56
CA ARG A 210 10.25 -3.92 -15.33
C ARG A 210 9.94 -5.39 -15.57
N PRO A 211 10.78 -6.31 -15.05
CA PRO A 211 10.52 -7.75 -15.13
C PRO A 211 9.26 -8.16 -14.37
N PHE A 212 8.79 -7.32 -13.43
CA PHE A 212 7.60 -7.55 -12.62
C PHE A 212 6.75 -6.27 -12.50
N PRO A 213 5.41 -6.37 -12.55
CA PRO A 213 4.54 -5.26 -12.22
C PRO A 213 4.65 -4.94 -10.73
N GLN A 214 4.53 -3.65 -10.39
CA GLN A 214 4.45 -3.21 -9.00
C GLN A 214 3.28 -3.88 -8.29
N PHE A 215 3.40 -4.11 -6.99
CA PHE A 215 2.32 -4.73 -6.21
C PHE A 215 1.00 -3.93 -6.28
N THR A 216 1.07 -2.60 -6.45
CA THR A 216 -0.11 -1.73 -6.68
C THR A 216 -0.84 -2.06 -7.96
N SER A 217 -0.11 -2.41 -9.02
CA SER A 217 -0.68 -2.85 -10.30
C SER A 217 -1.31 -4.23 -10.19
N ALA A 218 -0.67 -5.15 -9.45
CA ALA A 218 -1.26 -6.46 -9.15
C ALA A 218 -2.60 -6.32 -8.39
N LEU A 219 -2.63 -5.49 -7.34
CA LEU A 219 -3.87 -5.20 -6.61
C LEU A 219 -4.92 -4.51 -7.50
N THR A 220 -4.51 -3.67 -8.45
CA THR A 220 -5.41 -3.04 -9.42
C THR A 220 -6.05 -4.08 -10.34
N TYR A 221 -5.28 -5.04 -10.83
CA TYR A 221 -5.79 -6.15 -11.62
C TYR A 221 -6.83 -6.96 -10.83
N ASP A 222 -6.49 -7.35 -9.60
CA ASP A 222 -7.39 -8.09 -8.71
C ASP A 222 -8.65 -7.29 -8.35
N SER A 223 -8.53 -5.97 -8.24
CA SER A 223 -9.69 -5.08 -8.00
C SER A 223 -10.74 -5.21 -9.10
N ILE A 224 -10.31 -5.27 -10.35
CA ILE A 224 -11.22 -5.42 -11.49
C ILE A 224 -11.86 -6.81 -11.50
N LEU A 225 -11.11 -7.86 -11.11
CA LEU A 225 -11.66 -9.21 -10.96
C LEU A 225 -12.75 -9.24 -9.88
N VAL A 226 -12.51 -8.64 -8.71
CA VAL A 226 -13.50 -8.54 -7.62
C VAL A 226 -14.74 -7.78 -8.08
N ILE A 227 -14.57 -6.62 -8.72
CA ILE A 227 -15.69 -5.84 -9.26
C ILE A 227 -16.50 -6.68 -10.26
N SER A 228 -15.83 -7.36 -11.20
CA SER A 228 -16.46 -8.17 -12.23
C SER A 228 -17.25 -9.34 -11.64
N GLU A 229 -16.68 -10.08 -10.69
CA GLU A 229 -17.37 -11.20 -10.04
C GLU A 229 -18.53 -10.71 -9.15
N ALA A 230 -18.40 -9.58 -8.45
CA ALA A 230 -19.48 -8.98 -7.69
C ALA A 230 -20.71 -8.66 -8.56
N PHE A 231 -20.49 -7.99 -9.70
CA PHE A 231 -21.59 -7.67 -10.62
C PHE A 231 -22.18 -8.90 -11.31
N LYS A 232 -21.36 -9.92 -11.56
CA LYS A 232 -21.84 -11.21 -12.08
C LYS A 232 -22.70 -11.94 -11.05
N ASN A 233 -22.36 -11.89 -9.76
CA ASN A 233 -23.19 -12.46 -8.68
C ASN A 233 -24.52 -11.72 -8.52
N LEU A 234 -24.51 -10.39 -8.53
CA LEU A 234 -25.73 -9.57 -8.53
C LEU A 234 -26.67 -9.95 -9.70
N ARG A 235 -26.11 -10.20 -10.88
CA ARG A 235 -26.89 -10.67 -12.04
C ARG A 235 -27.47 -12.07 -11.84
N LYS A 236 -26.74 -13.00 -11.22
CA LYS A 236 -27.26 -14.35 -10.89
C LYS A 236 -28.44 -14.26 -9.93
N ASP A 237 -28.35 -13.36 -8.96
CA ASP A 237 -29.40 -13.10 -7.97
C ASP A 237 -30.61 -12.33 -8.53
N ARG A 238 -30.59 -12.02 -9.84
CA ARG A 238 -31.60 -11.22 -10.55
C ARG A 238 -31.81 -9.85 -9.91
N PHE A 239 -30.76 -9.29 -9.34
CA PHE A 239 -30.78 -7.95 -8.77
C PHE A 239 -30.93 -6.91 -9.88
N GLU A 240 -31.98 -6.09 -9.83
CA GLU A 240 -32.20 -5.02 -10.79
C GLU A 240 -31.36 -3.78 -10.45
N LEU A 241 -30.30 -3.58 -11.24
CA LEU A 241 -29.46 -2.38 -11.19
C LEU A 241 -30.15 -1.22 -11.89
N PHE A 242 -31.19 -0.64 -11.25
CA PHE A 242 -31.81 0.57 -11.75
C PHE A 242 -31.25 1.79 -11.03
N ARG A 243 -30.57 2.67 -11.78
CA ARG A 243 -30.18 4.00 -11.31
C ARG A 243 -30.66 5.03 -12.33
N LYS A 244 -31.34 6.08 -11.86
CA LYS A 244 -31.75 7.18 -12.73
C LYS A 244 -30.50 7.85 -13.30
N ASP A 245 -30.52 8.18 -14.59
CA ASP A 245 -29.40 8.80 -15.34
C ASP A 245 -28.92 10.14 -14.74
N ASN A 246 -29.67 10.70 -13.80
CA ASN A 246 -29.29 11.89 -13.04
C ASN A 246 -29.46 11.62 -11.55
N ALA A 247 -28.38 11.22 -10.88
CA ALA A 247 -28.38 11.00 -9.43
C ALA A 247 -28.51 12.30 -8.63
N GLY A 248 -28.50 13.46 -9.32
CA GLY A 248 -28.56 14.78 -8.72
C GLY A 248 -27.17 15.35 -8.41
N ASP A 249 -27.17 16.41 -7.61
CA ASP A 249 -25.95 17.04 -7.13
C ASP A 249 -25.39 16.26 -5.93
N CYS A 250 -24.07 16.09 -5.90
CA CYS A 250 -23.36 15.51 -4.75
C CYS A 250 -23.48 16.37 -3.49
N LEU A 251 -23.84 17.65 -3.64
CA LEU A 251 -24.04 18.62 -2.56
C LEU A 251 -25.52 18.83 -2.22
N ALA A 252 -26.42 17.95 -2.67
CA ALA A 252 -27.83 18.00 -2.29
C ALA A 252 -27.98 18.03 -0.75
N ASN A 253 -28.88 18.88 -0.25
CA ASN A 253 -29.15 19.04 1.17
C ASN A 253 -30.67 18.89 1.45
N PRO A 254 -31.14 17.79 2.08
CA PRO A 254 -30.32 16.69 2.59
C PRO A 254 -29.70 15.83 1.46
N PRO A 255 -28.55 15.17 1.71
CA PRO A 255 -27.97 14.26 0.74
C PRO A 255 -28.94 13.10 0.51
N VAL A 256 -29.05 12.66 -0.74
CA VAL A 256 -29.88 11.52 -1.13
C VAL A 256 -28.96 10.33 -1.38
N PRO A 257 -28.81 9.40 -0.41
CA PRO A 257 -27.97 8.24 -0.59
C PRO A 257 -28.55 7.34 -1.67
N TRP A 258 -27.67 6.63 -2.37
CA TRP A 258 -28.12 5.66 -3.35
C TRP A 258 -28.74 4.42 -2.67
N PRO A 259 -30.02 4.09 -2.91
CA PRO A 259 -30.70 3.02 -2.17
C PRO A 259 -30.05 1.65 -2.34
N GLN A 260 -29.63 1.29 -3.56
CA GLN A 260 -28.98 0.00 -3.84
C GLN A 260 -27.48 0.00 -3.49
N GLY A 261 -26.92 1.12 -3.01
CA GLY A 261 -25.49 1.21 -2.70
C GLY A 261 -25.05 0.20 -1.64
N TYR A 262 -25.92 -0.07 -0.66
CA TYR A 262 -25.64 -1.06 0.39
C TYR A 262 -25.53 -2.47 -0.19
N ASP A 263 -26.45 -2.86 -1.07
CA ASP A 263 -26.45 -4.19 -1.69
C ASP A 263 -25.19 -4.42 -2.53
N ILE A 264 -24.75 -3.40 -3.27
CA ILE A 264 -23.50 -3.48 -4.02
C ILE A 264 -22.30 -3.61 -3.10
N GLN A 265 -22.25 -2.83 -2.03
CA GLN A 265 -21.16 -2.95 -1.06
C GLN A 265 -21.11 -4.35 -0.44
N GLN A 266 -22.26 -4.96 -0.16
CA GLN A 266 -22.32 -6.34 0.34
C GLN A 266 -21.87 -7.35 -0.72
N ALA A 267 -22.32 -7.20 -1.96
CA ALA A 267 -21.88 -8.06 -3.06
C ALA A 267 -20.37 -7.99 -3.26
N LEU A 268 -19.76 -6.80 -3.17
CA LEU A 268 -18.32 -6.60 -3.25
C LEU A 268 -17.56 -7.22 -2.07
N LYS A 269 -18.15 -7.22 -0.86
CA LYS A 269 -17.53 -7.84 0.33
C LYS A 269 -17.65 -9.36 0.36
N ASN A 270 -18.57 -9.94 -0.41
CA ASN A 270 -18.88 -11.36 -0.42
C ASN A 270 -18.37 -12.09 -1.68
N VAL A 271 -17.51 -11.46 -2.48
CA VAL A 271 -16.73 -12.13 -3.52
C VAL A 271 -15.69 -13.03 -2.87
#